data_AF-A0A938BZI4-F1
#
_entry.id   AF-A0A938BZI4-F1
#
_cell.length_a   1.000
_cell.length_b   1.000
_cell.length_c   1.000
_cell.angle_alpha   90.00
_cell.angle_beta   90.00
_cell.angle_gamma   90.00
#
_symmetry.space_group_name_H-M   'P 1'
#
loop_
_entity.id
_entity.type
_entity.pdbx_description
1 polymer ?
#
loop_
_entity_poly.entity_id
_entity_poly.type
_entity_poly.pdbx_seq_one_letter_code
_entity_poly.pdbx_strand_id
1 'polypeptide(L)'
;MNRAIYDEMRGLDGNGEAVLPHYQRYCQWLDAMPPDRLAQKRTEAEVMFHRLGITFAVYGEQAGGERLIPFDIIPRIIPAADWHVLERGLAQRVKALNHFLHDIYNGQTILEEGLIPAEKVLKNAQYRPLMEGVSVPGSTYAHVTGVDIVFTGPGEFHVLEDNLRVPSGVSYMLENRKMMMRLFPELFARQQIQPVEHYPDILLETLRGGALTWSCVGTPSKYMPRDLPLIPALARHEPLFAGAFLSPVMRRGGHGPPRAPEYLLGKASPSIVRVPAAKPLAASLARQR
;
A
#
# COMPACT_ATOMS: atom_id res chain seq x y z
N MET A 1 30.25 16.75 10.06
CA MET A 1 30.55 15.31 10.27
C MET A 1 29.61 14.53 9.37
N ASN A 2 30.15 13.77 8.41
CA ASN A 2 29.37 12.91 7.52
C ASN A 2 29.04 11.65 8.32
N ARG A 3 27.82 11.53 8.85
CA ARG A 3 27.39 10.35 9.61
C ARG A 3 27.21 9.22 8.60
N ALA A 4 27.92 8.11 8.78
CA ALA A 4 27.76 6.94 7.93
C ALA A 4 26.29 6.48 7.98
N ILE A 5 25.66 6.35 6.81
CA ILE A 5 24.28 5.87 6.66
C ILE A 5 24.35 4.34 6.54
N TYR A 6 23.43 3.64 7.20
CA TYR A 6 23.33 2.19 7.09
C TYR A 6 22.97 1.76 5.67
N ASP A 7 23.79 0.90 5.07
CA ASP A 7 23.50 0.25 3.79
C ASP A 7 22.95 -1.17 4.01
N GLU A 8 21.86 -1.52 3.33
CA GLU A 8 21.19 -2.81 3.55
C GLU A 8 21.99 -4.03 3.11
N MET A 9 22.95 -3.82 2.20
CA MET A 9 23.82 -4.86 1.66
C MET A 9 25.17 -4.89 2.39
N ARG A 10 25.66 -3.75 2.90
CA ARG A 10 27.03 -3.58 3.42
C ARG A 10 27.12 -3.11 4.88
N GLY A 11 26.03 -2.71 5.52
CA GLY A 11 25.99 -2.24 6.91
C GLY A 11 26.44 -0.79 7.11
N LEU A 12 26.90 -0.46 8.34
CA LEU A 12 27.36 0.88 8.73
C LEU A 12 28.79 1.20 8.28
N ASP A 13 29.58 0.18 7.97
CA ASP A 13 31.01 0.35 7.78
C ASP A 13 31.28 0.80 6.34
N GLY A 14 31.54 2.10 6.20
CA GLY A 14 32.05 2.74 4.99
C GLY A 14 33.40 2.21 4.47
N ASN A 15 33.85 1.04 4.94
CA ASN A 15 35.02 0.29 4.44
C ASN A 15 34.63 -0.80 3.43
N GLY A 16 33.34 -1.01 3.14
CA GLY A 16 32.87 -1.46 1.82
C GLY A 16 33.17 -2.88 1.33
N GLU A 17 33.86 -3.75 2.09
CA GLU A 17 34.26 -5.07 1.57
C GLU A 17 33.31 -6.24 1.96
N ALA A 18 32.67 -6.21 3.14
CA ALA A 18 31.88 -7.35 3.59
C ALA A 18 30.38 -7.19 3.27
N VAL A 19 29.87 -8.05 2.39
CA VAL A 19 28.43 -8.19 2.11
C VAL A 19 27.74 -8.90 3.30
N LEU A 20 26.64 -8.32 3.78
CA LEU A 20 25.84 -8.89 4.86
C LEU A 20 25.29 -10.29 4.49
N PRO A 21 25.16 -11.23 5.44
CA PRO A 21 24.84 -12.63 5.15
C PRO A 21 23.60 -12.85 4.28
N HIS A 22 22.52 -12.08 4.51
CA HIS A 22 21.28 -12.19 3.74
C HIS A 22 21.38 -11.69 2.29
N TYR A 23 22.39 -10.87 1.98
CA TYR A 23 22.68 -10.40 0.63
C TYR A 23 23.71 -11.25 -0.12
N GLN A 24 24.51 -12.07 0.55
CA GLN A 24 25.63 -12.82 -0.08
C GLN A 24 25.21 -13.61 -1.33
N ARG A 25 24.10 -14.35 -1.27
CA ARG A 25 23.60 -15.12 -2.41
C ARG A 25 23.16 -14.24 -3.58
N TYR A 26 22.59 -13.07 -3.28
CA TYR A 26 22.19 -12.09 -4.29
C TYR A 26 23.44 -11.49 -4.95
N CYS A 27 24.42 -11.05 -4.17
CA CYS A 27 25.68 -10.52 -4.69
C CYS A 27 26.42 -11.53 -5.56
N GLN A 28 26.57 -12.79 -5.12
CA GLN A 28 27.17 -13.85 -5.92
C GLN A 28 26.44 -14.07 -7.26
N TRP A 29 25.11 -13.97 -7.27
CA TRP A 29 24.33 -14.06 -8.51
C TRP A 29 24.53 -12.83 -9.41
N LEU A 30 24.59 -11.64 -8.82
CA LEU A 30 24.78 -10.38 -9.54
C LEU A 30 26.18 -10.32 -10.17
N ASP A 31 27.21 -10.71 -9.41
CA ASP A 31 28.61 -10.76 -9.87
C ASP A 31 28.82 -11.79 -10.98
N ALA A 32 28.05 -12.88 -10.98
CA ALA A 32 28.07 -13.89 -12.03
C ALA A 32 27.29 -13.50 -13.29
N MET A 33 26.55 -12.38 -13.27
CA MET A 33 25.72 -11.96 -14.41
C MET A 33 26.53 -11.14 -15.41
N PRO A 34 26.61 -11.53 -16.69
CA PRO A 34 27.26 -10.71 -17.71
C PRO A 34 26.57 -9.34 -17.83
N PRO A 35 27.32 -8.22 -17.94
CA PRO A 35 26.74 -6.88 -18.02
C PRO A 35 25.69 -6.72 -19.13
N ASP A 36 25.92 -7.32 -20.30
CA ASP A 36 24.99 -7.27 -21.43
C ASP A 36 23.65 -7.95 -21.11
N ARG A 37 23.69 -9.04 -20.34
CA ARG A 37 22.50 -9.77 -19.91
C ARG A 37 21.71 -8.97 -18.88
N LEU A 38 22.39 -8.25 -17.99
CA LEU A 38 21.76 -7.35 -17.04
C LEU A 38 21.06 -6.17 -17.75
N ALA A 39 21.73 -5.58 -18.74
CA ALA A 39 21.17 -4.52 -19.57
C ALA A 39 19.93 -5.01 -20.34
N GLN A 40 19.99 -6.19 -20.96
CA GLN A 40 18.85 -6.81 -21.62
C GLN A 40 17.67 -6.98 -20.65
N LYS A 41 17.92 -7.47 -19.44
CA LYS A 41 16.88 -7.68 -18.42
C LYS A 41 16.24 -6.39 -17.95
N ARG A 42 17.01 -5.31 -17.87
CA ARG A 42 16.49 -3.97 -17.58
C ARG A 42 15.55 -3.49 -18.68
N THR A 43 15.93 -3.62 -19.95
CA THR A 43 15.05 -3.27 -21.08
C THR A 43 13.79 -4.15 -21.11
N GLU A 44 13.91 -5.45 -20.84
CA GLU A 44 12.75 -6.36 -20.70
C GLU A 44 11.80 -5.88 -19.59
N ALA A 45 12.32 -5.45 -18.44
CA ALA A 45 11.54 -4.90 -17.34
C ALA A 45 10.78 -3.65 -17.78
N GLU A 46 11.48 -2.66 -18.37
CA GLU A 46 10.89 -1.40 -18.83
C GLU A 46 9.73 -1.63 -19.82
N VAL A 47 9.92 -2.52 -20.80
CA VAL A 47 8.86 -2.89 -21.76
C VAL A 47 7.67 -3.54 -21.06
N MET A 48 7.90 -4.41 -20.07
CA MET A 48 6.82 -5.05 -19.34
C MET A 48 6.06 -4.06 -18.44
N PHE A 49 6.75 -3.15 -17.74
CA PHE A 49 6.12 -2.10 -16.93
C PHE A 49 5.24 -1.18 -17.79
N HIS A 50 5.71 -0.79 -18.98
CA HIS A 50 4.90 -0.07 -19.96
C HIS A 50 3.65 -0.84 -20.38
N ARG A 51 3.78 -2.14 -20.71
CA ARG A 51 2.65 -2.97 -21.15
C ARG A 51 1.62 -3.24 -20.06
N LEU A 52 2.07 -3.37 -18.82
CA LEU A 52 1.20 -3.62 -17.68
C LEU A 52 0.47 -2.36 -17.21
N GLY A 53 0.81 -1.17 -17.72
CA GLY A 53 0.14 0.07 -17.33
C GLY A 53 0.38 0.43 -15.87
N ILE A 54 1.53 0.02 -15.31
CA ILE A 54 1.97 0.41 -13.97
C ILE A 54 2.52 1.84 -14.08
N THR A 55 1.62 2.79 -14.30
CA THR A 55 1.90 4.22 -14.46
C THR A 55 1.27 4.98 -13.29
N PHE A 56 1.91 6.09 -12.87
CA PHE A 56 1.30 7.02 -11.92
C PHE A 56 0.91 8.31 -12.64
N ALA A 57 -0.24 8.88 -12.26
CA ALA A 57 -0.62 10.23 -12.67
C ALA A 57 0.11 11.23 -11.77
N VAL A 58 1.11 11.94 -12.30
CA VAL A 58 1.81 12.99 -11.56
C VAL A 58 0.84 14.15 -11.32
N TYR A 59 0.30 14.28 -10.11
CA TYR A 59 -0.46 15.46 -9.71
C TYR A 59 0.51 16.63 -9.55
N GLY A 60 0.51 17.56 -10.52
CA GLY A 60 1.26 18.81 -10.39
C GLY A 60 1.70 19.47 -11.70
N GLU A 61 1.75 18.75 -12.82
CA GLU A 61 2.05 19.36 -14.11
C GLU A 61 0.76 19.44 -14.95
N GLN A 62 0.51 20.60 -15.57
CA GLN A 62 -0.57 20.80 -16.56
C GLN A 62 -0.43 19.92 -17.82
N ALA A 63 0.54 19.00 -17.83
CA ALA A 63 0.69 17.94 -18.82
C ALA A 63 0.39 16.61 -18.13
N GLY A 64 -0.79 16.03 -18.42
CA GLY A 64 -1.20 14.69 -18.00
C GLY A 64 -0.37 13.57 -18.65
N GLY A 65 0.96 13.62 -18.49
CA GLY A 65 1.86 12.55 -18.87
C GLY A 65 1.92 11.50 -17.77
N GLU A 66 1.36 10.33 -18.04
CA GLU A 66 1.66 9.13 -17.27
C GLU A 66 3.18 8.90 -17.28
N ARG A 67 3.81 8.94 -16.10
CA ARG A 67 5.23 8.56 -15.95
C ARG A 67 5.31 7.19 -15.31
N LEU A 68 6.17 6.33 -15.85
CA LEU A 68 6.51 5.07 -15.21
C LEU A 68 7.26 5.34 -13.90
N ILE A 69 6.90 4.60 -12.87
CA ILE A 69 7.72 4.52 -11.66
C ILE A 69 8.99 3.74 -12.03
N PRO A 70 10.19 4.27 -11.74
CA PRO A 70 11.42 3.54 -12.00
C PRO A 70 11.43 2.24 -11.18
N PHE A 71 11.77 1.13 -11.85
CA PHE A 71 11.90 -0.17 -11.23
C PHE A 71 13.38 -0.49 -11.01
N ASP A 72 13.74 -0.84 -9.78
CA ASP A 72 15.06 -1.35 -9.43
C ASP A 72 15.02 -2.88 -9.33
N ILE A 73 16.03 -3.52 -9.91
CA ILE A 73 16.22 -4.98 -9.89
C ILE A 73 16.93 -5.46 -8.62
N ILE A 74 17.48 -4.53 -7.83
CA ILE A 74 18.09 -4.81 -6.54
C ILE A 74 16.97 -4.88 -5.49
N PRO A 75 16.64 -6.07 -4.98
CA PRO A 75 15.57 -6.21 -4.01
C PRO A 75 16.00 -5.65 -2.65
N ARG A 76 15.03 -5.14 -1.89
CA ARG A 76 15.14 -4.96 -0.44
C ARG A 76 14.94 -6.33 0.21
N ILE A 77 16.02 -6.94 0.71
CA ILE A 77 15.96 -8.24 1.39
C ILE A 77 15.85 -7.99 2.89
N ILE A 78 14.76 -8.47 3.49
CA ILE A 78 14.52 -8.38 4.94
C ILE A 78 14.71 -9.78 5.54
N PRO A 79 15.69 -9.97 6.45
CA PRO A 79 15.85 -11.23 7.17
C PRO A 79 14.60 -11.63 7.94
N ALA A 80 14.35 -12.94 8.08
CA ALA A 80 13.17 -13.45 8.78
C ALA A 80 13.09 -12.97 10.24
N ALA A 81 14.23 -12.88 10.94
CA ALA A 81 14.29 -12.38 12.32
C ALA A 81 13.80 -10.93 12.42
N ASP A 82 14.22 -10.07 11.50
CA ASP A 82 13.82 -8.67 11.43
C ASP A 82 12.34 -8.54 11.04
N TRP A 83 11.89 -9.35 10.07
CA TRP A 83 10.48 -9.40 9.68
C TRP A 83 9.58 -9.80 10.86
N HIS A 84 9.97 -10.78 11.68
CA HIS A 84 9.20 -11.18 12.85
C HIS A 84 9.09 -10.07 13.90
N VAL A 85 10.12 -9.23 14.06
CA VAL A 85 10.05 -8.05 14.94
C VAL A 85 9.09 -7.02 14.37
N LEU A 86 9.23 -6.70 13.08
CA LEU A 86 8.34 -5.79 12.36
C LEU A 86 6.88 -6.23 12.42
N GLU A 87 6.58 -7.47 12.06
CA GLU A 87 5.23 -8.05 12.07
C GLU A 87 4.56 -7.89 13.44
N ARG A 88 5.26 -8.26 14.53
CA ARG A 88 4.72 -8.11 15.89
C ARG A 88 4.48 -6.65 16.26
N GLY A 89 5.42 -5.77 15.95
CA GLY A 89 5.31 -4.34 16.22
C GLY A 89 4.15 -3.70 15.46
N LEU A 90 3.99 -4.05 14.18
CA LEU A 90 2.90 -3.57 13.33
C LEU A 90 1.55 -4.09 13.80
N ALA A 91 1.44 -5.38 14.13
CA ALA A 91 0.20 -5.96 14.67
C ALA A 91 -0.20 -5.28 15.99
N GLN A 92 0.75 -5.03 16.89
CA GLN A 92 0.51 -4.29 18.13
C GLN A 92 0.02 -2.87 17.85
N ARG A 93 0.69 -2.14 16.95
CA ARG A 93 0.35 -0.76 16.60
C ARG A 93 -1.04 -0.65 15.98
N VAL A 94 -1.37 -1.48 14.99
CA VAL A 94 -2.69 -1.47 14.34
C VAL A 94 -3.79 -1.83 15.32
N LYS A 95 -3.53 -2.75 16.26
CA LYS A 95 -4.46 -3.07 17.35
C LYS A 95 -4.70 -1.85 18.25
N ALA A 96 -3.64 -1.18 18.68
CA ALA A 96 -3.75 0.03 19.51
C ALA A 96 -4.51 1.16 18.78
N LEU A 97 -4.26 1.36 17.48
CA LEU A 97 -4.96 2.36 16.67
C LEU A 97 -6.47 2.06 16.55
N ASN A 98 -6.86 0.79 16.37
CA ASN A 98 -8.27 0.43 16.36
C ASN A 98 -8.94 0.61 17.73
N HIS A 99 -8.25 0.26 18.83
CA HIS A 99 -8.76 0.55 20.18
C HIS A 99 -8.88 2.05 20.44
N PHE A 100 -7.92 2.85 19.99
CA PHE A 100 -8.00 4.31 20.08
C PHE A 100 -9.21 4.86 19.32
N LEU A 101 -9.41 4.44 18.06
CA LEU A 101 -10.59 4.86 17.29
C LEU A 101 -11.90 4.43 17.96
N HIS A 102 -11.95 3.23 18.51
CA HIS A 102 -13.10 2.76 19.28
C HIS A 102 -13.36 3.64 20.51
N ASP A 103 -12.35 3.90 21.33
CA ASP A 103 -12.49 4.70 22.53
C ASP A 103 -12.94 6.13 22.20
N ILE A 104 -12.31 6.79 21.21
CA ILE A 104 -12.65 8.16 20.80
C ILE A 104 -14.10 8.33 20.37
N TYR A 105 -14.67 7.35 19.67
CA TYR A 105 -16.07 7.39 19.25
C TYR A 105 -17.05 6.80 20.27
N ASN A 106 -16.57 6.34 21.43
CA ASN A 106 -17.40 5.75 22.48
C ASN A 106 -17.04 6.32 23.86
N GLY A 107 -16.27 5.59 24.67
CA GLY A 107 -16.03 5.92 26.08
C GLY A 107 -15.12 7.12 26.33
N GLN A 108 -14.31 7.53 25.35
CA GLN A 108 -13.36 8.65 25.43
C GLN A 108 -12.43 8.61 26.67
N THR A 109 -12.17 7.41 27.18
CA THR A 109 -11.38 7.18 28.41
C THR A 109 -10.00 7.81 28.31
N ILE A 110 -9.34 7.71 27.15
CA ILE A 110 -8.00 8.28 26.92
C ILE A 110 -7.98 9.82 26.98
N LEU A 111 -9.13 10.45 26.75
CA LEU A 111 -9.31 11.89 26.88
C LEU A 111 -9.64 12.27 28.33
N GLU A 112 -10.53 11.52 28.98
CA GLU A 112 -10.91 11.73 30.38
C GLU A 112 -9.72 11.58 31.33
N GLU A 113 -8.84 10.62 31.07
CA GLU A 113 -7.59 10.40 31.81
C GLU A 113 -6.49 11.42 31.46
N GLY A 114 -6.70 12.28 30.46
CA GLY A 114 -5.77 13.34 30.08
C GLY A 114 -4.49 12.84 29.36
N LEU A 115 -4.44 11.56 28.96
CA LEU A 115 -3.30 10.99 28.22
C LEU A 115 -3.15 11.61 26.82
N ILE A 116 -4.27 11.97 26.19
CA ILE A 116 -4.31 12.75 24.95
C ILE A 116 -5.19 13.98 25.16
N PRO A 117 -4.71 15.20 24.83
CA PRO A 117 -5.53 16.40 24.96
C PRO A 117 -6.79 16.34 24.10
N ALA A 118 -7.97 16.44 24.72
CA ALA A 118 -9.26 16.35 24.04
C ALA A 118 -9.39 17.29 22.84
N GLU A 119 -8.84 18.51 22.94
CA GLU A 119 -8.85 19.48 21.85
C GLU A 119 -8.08 19.05 20.59
N LYS A 120 -7.05 18.20 20.72
CA LYS A 120 -6.29 17.68 19.57
C LYS A 120 -7.11 16.69 18.76
N VAL A 121 -8.09 16.04 19.39
CA VAL A 121 -8.96 15.05 18.78
C VAL A 121 -10.28 15.67 18.36
N LEU A 122 -11.04 16.21 19.30
CA LEU A 122 -12.43 16.65 19.08
C LEU A 122 -12.55 17.90 18.20
N LYS A 123 -11.50 18.74 18.13
CA LYS A 123 -11.44 19.90 17.21
C LYS A 123 -10.75 19.57 15.89
N ASN A 124 -10.30 18.32 15.69
CA ASN A 124 -9.64 17.92 14.45
C ASN A 124 -10.67 17.84 13.32
N ALA A 125 -10.35 18.42 12.16
CA ALA A 125 -11.24 18.39 10.98
C ALA A 125 -11.57 16.97 10.47
N GLN A 126 -10.78 15.97 10.87
CA GLN A 126 -11.00 14.57 10.51
C GLN A 126 -11.86 13.81 11.51
N TYR A 127 -12.09 14.35 12.70
CA TYR A 127 -13.05 13.80 13.65
C TYR A 127 -14.46 13.86 13.05
N ARG A 128 -15.23 12.78 13.20
CA ARG A 128 -16.58 12.66 12.66
C ARG A 128 -17.58 12.48 13.80
N PRO A 129 -18.26 13.54 14.26
CA PRO A 129 -19.28 13.44 15.30
C PRO A 129 -20.40 12.43 14.96
N LEU A 130 -20.67 12.22 13.67
CA LEU A 130 -21.63 11.21 13.19
C LEU A 130 -21.26 9.76 13.54
N MET A 131 -20.01 9.49 13.93
CA MET A 131 -19.54 8.17 14.36
C MET A 131 -19.67 7.95 15.86
N GLU A 132 -20.04 8.96 16.64
CA GLU A 132 -20.23 8.84 18.09
C GLU A 132 -21.32 7.81 18.43
N GLY A 133 -20.99 6.86 19.32
CA GLY A 133 -21.88 5.77 19.74
C GLY A 133 -22.15 4.72 18.64
N VAL A 134 -21.53 4.83 17.47
CA VAL A 134 -21.70 3.85 16.39
C VAL A 134 -20.89 2.59 16.72
N SER A 135 -21.61 1.50 16.97
CA SER A 135 -21.01 0.17 17.10
C SER A 135 -20.64 -0.37 15.72
N VAL A 136 -19.34 -0.38 15.40
CA VAL A 136 -18.83 -1.05 14.20
C VAL A 136 -18.53 -2.52 14.49
N PRO A 137 -18.69 -3.43 13.51
CA PRO A 137 -18.45 -4.85 13.73
C PRO A 137 -17.01 -5.13 14.14
N GLY A 138 -16.86 -5.97 15.18
CA GLY A 138 -15.55 -6.33 15.75
C GLY A 138 -14.74 -5.14 16.25
N SER A 139 -15.37 -3.98 16.49
CA SER A 139 -14.70 -2.72 16.84
C SER A 139 -13.53 -2.37 15.90
N THR A 140 -13.62 -2.80 14.64
CA THR A 140 -12.57 -2.62 13.63
C THR A 140 -12.91 -1.44 12.73
N TYR A 141 -12.13 -0.37 12.84
CA TYR A 141 -12.30 0.87 12.07
C TYR A 141 -11.37 0.87 10.85
N ALA A 142 -10.09 0.53 11.06
CA ALA A 142 -9.08 0.47 10.02
C ALA A 142 -8.81 -0.99 9.62
N HIS A 143 -9.59 -1.48 8.64
CA HIS A 143 -9.51 -2.86 8.14
C HIS A 143 -8.21 -3.13 7.37
N VAL A 144 -7.71 -2.09 6.68
CA VAL A 144 -6.41 -2.09 6.02
C VAL A 144 -5.67 -0.86 6.52
N THR A 145 -4.42 -1.05 6.93
CA THR A 145 -3.56 0.02 7.43
C THR A 145 -2.23 -0.04 6.69
N GLY A 146 -1.84 1.07 6.06
CA GLY A 146 -0.48 1.27 5.59
C GLY A 146 0.37 1.87 6.71
N VAL A 147 1.56 1.37 6.94
CA VAL A 147 2.51 1.95 7.91
C VAL A 147 3.81 2.24 7.19
N ASP A 148 4.19 3.52 7.17
CA ASP A 148 5.41 3.95 6.52
C ASP A 148 6.57 3.82 7.50
N ILE A 149 7.57 3.02 7.15
CA ILE A 149 8.66 2.64 8.05
C ILE A 149 10.00 3.01 7.42
N VAL A 150 10.89 3.57 8.23
CA VAL A 150 12.30 3.71 7.91
C VAL A 150 13.13 2.81 8.80
N PHE A 151 14.24 2.35 8.23
CA PHE A 151 15.22 1.52 8.90
C PHE A 151 16.52 2.31 9.02
N THR A 152 17.07 2.41 10.22
CA THR A 152 18.29 3.19 10.50
C THR A 152 19.49 2.32 10.85
N GLY A 153 19.26 1.03 11.09
CA GLY A 153 20.29 0.06 11.44
C GLY A 153 19.68 -1.19 12.05
N PRO A 154 20.49 -2.21 12.38
CA PRO A 154 20.01 -3.51 12.81
C PRO A 154 19.08 -3.40 14.03
N GLY A 155 17.84 -3.87 13.90
CA GLY A 155 16.82 -3.78 14.95
C GLY A 155 16.17 -2.39 15.13
N GLU A 156 16.58 -1.38 14.36
CA GLU A 156 16.06 -0.01 14.47
C GLU A 156 15.08 0.31 13.33
N PHE A 157 13.79 0.10 13.64
CA PHE A 157 12.68 0.47 12.76
C PHE A 157 11.90 1.63 13.38
N HIS A 158 11.62 2.65 12.58
CA HIS A 158 10.87 3.82 12.99
C HIS A 158 9.66 4.03 12.08
N VAL A 159 8.48 4.20 12.69
CA VAL A 159 7.26 4.58 11.97
C VAL A 159 7.29 6.08 11.69
N LEU A 160 7.11 6.45 10.42
CA LEU A 160 6.94 7.83 9.99
C LEU A 160 5.48 8.26 9.97
N GLU A 161 4.60 7.41 9.44
CA GLU A 161 3.19 7.73 9.21
C GLU A 161 2.30 6.48 9.23
N ASP A 162 1.04 6.66 9.67
CA ASP A 162 -0.02 5.65 9.60
C ASP A 162 -1.12 6.07 8.63
N ASN A 163 -1.39 5.22 7.65
CA ASN A 163 -2.38 5.41 6.60
C ASN A 163 -3.63 4.57 6.88
N LEU A 164 -4.60 5.14 7.60
CA LEU A 164 -5.82 4.45 8.07
C LEU A 164 -7.09 4.70 7.23
N ARG A 165 -6.99 5.47 6.15
CA ARG A 165 -8.15 5.84 5.32
C ARG A 165 -8.32 4.87 4.16
N VAL A 166 -7.65 5.16 3.06
CA VAL A 166 -7.66 4.36 1.83
C VAL A 166 -6.20 4.12 1.46
N PRO A 167 -5.47 3.27 2.21
CA PRO A 167 -4.09 2.97 1.91
C PRO A 167 -4.00 2.30 0.53
N SER A 168 -3.02 2.71 -0.27
CA SER A 168 -2.78 2.20 -1.62
C SER A 168 -1.37 1.59 -1.73
N GLY A 169 -1.08 0.94 -2.85
CA GLY A 169 0.28 0.50 -3.20
C GLY A 169 0.50 -1.02 -3.23
N VAL A 170 -0.47 -1.81 -2.78
CA VAL A 170 -0.44 -3.28 -2.86
C VAL A 170 -0.24 -3.78 -4.30
N SER A 171 -0.83 -3.10 -5.28
CA SER A 171 -0.66 -3.46 -6.70
C SER A 171 0.80 -3.41 -7.13
N TYR A 172 1.57 -2.41 -6.68
CA TYR A 172 3.00 -2.34 -6.95
C TYR A 172 3.75 -3.48 -6.28
N MET A 173 3.42 -3.82 -5.02
CA MET A 173 4.04 -4.96 -4.33
C MET A 173 3.85 -6.26 -5.11
N LEU A 174 2.62 -6.55 -5.53
CA LEU A 174 2.28 -7.76 -6.28
C LEU A 174 2.97 -7.81 -7.65
N GLU A 175 2.91 -6.72 -8.41
CA GLU A 175 3.50 -6.67 -9.75
C GLU A 175 5.03 -6.65 -9.70
N ASN A 176 5.66 -5.97 -8.73
CA ASN A 176 7.11 -6.02 -8.53
C ASN A 176 7.58 -7.44 -8.24
N ARG A 177 6.87 -8.19 -7.38
CA ARG A 177 7.20 -9.59 -7.11
C ARG A 177 7.10 -10.44 -8.38
N LYS A 178 5.98 -10.33 -9.09
CA LYS A 178 5.72 -11.08 -10.32
C LYS A 178 6.74 -10.77 -11.41
N MET A 179 7.15 -9.51 -11.53
CA MET A 179 8.19 -9.06 -12.44
C MET A 179 9.54 -9.70 -12.11
N MET A 180 9.96 -9.63 -10.84
CA MET A 180 11.22 -10.24 -10.39
C MET A 180 11.24 -11.75 -10.65
N MET A 181 10.14 -12.46 -10.38
CA MET A 181 10.02 -13.90 -10.64
C MET A 181 10.11 -14.24 -12.13
N ARG A 182 9.61 -13.35 -13.01
CA ARG A 182 9.67 -13.54 -14.47
C ARG A 182 11.04 -13.22 -15.04
N LEU A 183 11.70 -12.17 -14.55
CA LEU A 183 12.99 -11.72 -15.06
C LEU A 183 14.13 -12.63 -14.58
N PHE A 184 14.07 -13.05 -13.30
CA PHE A 184 15.15 -13.73 -12.60
C PHE A 184 14.66 -14.99 -11.83
N PRO A 185 14.00 -15.95 -12.50
CA PRO A 185 13.44 -17.13 -11.83
C PRO A 185 14.50 -17.93 -11.05
N GLU A 186 15.75 -17.94 -11.50
CA GLU A 186 16.87 -18.59 -10.82
C GLU A 186 17.21 -17.99 -9.46
N LEU A 187 16.91 -16.70 -9.25
CA LEU A 187 17.12 -16.04 -7.95
C LEU A 187 16.14 -16.59 -6.90
N PHE A 188 14.88 -16.78 -7.30
CA PHE A 188 13.83 -17.35 -6.46
C PHE A 188 14.06 -18.82 -6.17
N ALA A 189 14.67 -19.58 -7.10
CA ALA A 189 15.03 -20.96 -6.85
C ALA A 189 16.15 -21.13 -5.79
N ARG A 190 16.96 -20.08 -5.57
CA ARG A 190 18.13 -20.10 -4.66
C ARG A 190 17.85 -19.51 -3.28
N GLN A 191 16.65 -18.96 -3.06
CA GLN A 191 16.27 -18.25 -1.85
C GLN A 191 14.90 -18.70 -1.36
N GLN A 192 14.71 -18.73 -0.04
CA GLN A 192 13.39 -18.98 0.55
C GLN A 192 12.66 -17.64 0.72
N ILE A 193 12.00 -17.20 -0.34
CA ILE A 193 11.25 -15.93 -0.36
C ILE A 193 9.79 -16.23 -0.02
N GLN A 194 9.24 -15.56 0.99
CA GLN A 194 7.83 -15.69 1.35
C GLN A 194 6.92 -15.15 0.21
N PRO A 195 5.89 -15.88 -0.21
CA PRO A 195 4.96 -15.45 -1.24
C PRO A 195 4.13 -14.24 -0.78
N VAL A 196 3.64 -13.43 -1.71
CA VAL A 196 2.77 -12.26 -1.43
C VAL A 196 1.48 -12.26 -2.25
N GLU A 197 1.39 -13.14 -3.24
CA GLU A 197 0.28 -13.26 -4.19
C GLU A 197 -1.08 -13.61 -3.56
N HIS A 198 -1.07 -14.15 -2.35
CA HIS A 198 -2.26 -14.53 -1.59
C HIS A 198 -2.91 -13.34 -0.86
N TYR A 199 -2.32 -12.14 -0.90
CA TYR A 199 -2.87 -10.95 -0.25
C TYR A 199 -4.34 -10.65 -0.63
N PRO A 200 -4.74 -10.66 -1.92
CA PRO A 200 -6.13 -10.35 -2.27
C PRO A 200 -7.14 -11.33 -1.69
N ASP A 201 -6.77 -12.61 -1.55
CA ASP A 201 -7.62 -13.64 -0.97
C ASP A 201 -7.80 -13.42 0.54
N ILE A 202 -6.70 -13.14 1.26
CA ILE A 202 -6.73 -12.75 2.69
C ILE A 202 -7.59 -11.50 2.89
N LEU A 203 -7.45 -10.49 2.03
CA LEU A 203 -8.22 -9.26 2.12
C LEU A 203 -9.71 -9.53 1.91
N LEU A 204 -10.07 -10.34 0.91
CA LEU A 204 -11.45 -10.73 0.66
C LEU A 204 -12.05 -11.49 1.86
N GLU A 205 -11.29 -12.41 2.44
CA GLU A 205 -11.70 -13.16 3.64
C GLU A 205 -11.91 -12.22 4.83
N THR A 206 -10.98 -11.30 5.07
CA THR A 206 -11.05 -10.28 6.14
C THR A 206 -12.30 -9.42 6.01
N LEU A 207 -12.59 -8.93 4.79
CA LEU A 207 -13.77 -8.10 4.52
C LEU A 207 -15.07 -8.89 4.65
N ARG A 208 -15.09 -10.17 4.24
CA ARG A 208 -16.24 -11.07 4.45
C ARG A 208 -16.46 -11.34 5.94
N GLY A 209 -15.40 -11.56 6.70
CA GLY A 209 -15.46 -11.72 8.16
C GLY A 209 -16.11 -10.52 8.84
N GLY A 210 -15.71 -9.30 8.48
CA GLY A 210 -16.32 -8.07 9.01
C GLY A 210 -17.78 -7.86 8.58
N ALA A 211 -18.16 -8.32 7.38
CA ALA A 211 -19.53 -8.24 6.89
C ALA A 211 -20.49 -9.23 7.59
N LEU A 212 -20.01 -10.41 7.99
CA LEU A 212 -20.83 -11.41 8.70
C LEU A 212 -21.27 -10.92 10.09
N THR A 213 -20.51 -10.01 10.70
CA THR A 213 -20.85 -9.36 11.97
C THR A 213 -21.82 -8.17 11.83
N TRP A 214 -22.16 -7.76 10.59
CA TRP A 214 -23.21 -6.76 10.30
C TRP A 214 -24.62 -7.36 10.24
N SER A 215 -24.80 -8.66 10.54
CA SER A 215 -26.13 -9.26 10.59
C SER A 215 -26.95 -8.54 11.66
N CYS A 216 -27.85 -7.68 11.20
CA CYS A 216 -28.72 -6.88 12.02
C CYS A 216 -29.42 -7.75 13.06
N VAL A 217 -29.38 -7.33 14.32
CA VAL A 217 -30.31 -7.78 15.34
C VAL A 217 -31.72 -7.47 14.80
N GLY A 218 -32.44 -8.49 14.33
CA GLY A 218 -33.90 -8.43 14.11
C GLY A 218 -34.44 -8.60 12.68
N THR A 219 -33.65 -8.86 11.63
CA THR A 219 -34.21 -9.17 10.29
C THR A 219 -33.80 -10.57 9.80
N PRO A 220 -34.76 -11.40 9.34
CA PRO A 220 -34.46 -12.77 8.93
C PRO A 220 -33.54 -12.80 7.71
N SER A 221 -32.58 -13.73 7.77
CA SER A 221 -31.47 -14.09 6.86
C SER A 221 -31.73 -14.18 5.34
N LYS A 222 -32.88 -13.75 4.80
CA LYS A 222 -33.23 -13.88 3.37
C LYS A 222 -32.71 -12.75 2.47
N TYR A 223 -32.20 -11.66 3.03
CA TYR A 223 -31.66 -10.53 2.27
C TYR A 223 -30.24 -10.19 2.70
N MET A 224 -29.32 -11.15 2.59
CA MET A 224 -27.91 -10.79 2.49
C MET A 224 -27.69 -10.30 1.05
N PRO A 225 -27.38 -9.01 0.80
CA PRO A 225 -27.09 -8.55 -0.55
C PRO A 225 -25.84 -9.31 -1.02
N ARG A 226 -25.99 -10.17 -2.04
CA ARG A 226 -24.83 -10.81 -2.69
C ARG A 226 -23.90 -9.79 -3.33
N ASP A 227 -24.42 -8.59 -3.56
CA ASP A 227 -23.72 -7.46 -4.14
C ASP A 227 -23.66 -6.33 -3.11
N LEU A 228 -22.73 -6.41 -2.15
CA LEU A 228 -22.37 -5.22 -1.38
C LEU A 228 -21.71 -4.24 -2.38
N PRO A 229 -22.24 -3.01 -2.57
CA PRO A 229 -21.55 -1.99 -3.36
C PRO A 229 -20.41 -1.41 -2.51
N LEU A 230 -19.46 -2.25 -2.09
CA LEU A 230 -18.19 -1.82 -1.47
C LEU A 230 -17.24 -1.19 -2.50
N ILE A 231 -17.48 -1.44 -3.79
CA ILE A 231 -16.57 -1.09 -4.88
C ILE A 231 -16.66 0.38 -5.36
N PRO A 232 -17.81 1.07 -5.41
CA PRO A 232 -17.88 2.40 -6.05
C PRO A 232 -17.17 3.52 -5.27
N ALA A 233 -16.90 3.34 -3.98
CA ALA A 233 -16.19 4.33 -3.16
C ALA A 233 -14.66 4.16 -3.24
N LEU A 234 -14.17 2.92 -3.25
CA LEU A 234 -12.76 2.59 -3.50
C LEU A 234 -12.35 2.98 -4.93
N ALA A 235 -13.22 2.77 -5.91
CA ALA A 235 -12.93 3.03 -7.32
C ALA A 235 -12.84 4.53 -7.69
N ARG A 236 -13.33 5.46 -6.86
CA ARG A 236 -13.33 6.90 -7.19
C ARG A 236 -12.03 7.63 -6.84
N HIS A 237 -11.19 7.03 -6.00
CA HIS A 237 -9.97 7.67 -5.49
C HIS A 237 -8.70 6.83 -5.60
N GLU A 238 -8.77 5.62 -6.18
CA GLU A 238 -7.57 4.91 -6.59
C GLU A 238 -7.05 5.49 -7.92
N PRO A 239 -5.72 5.50 -8.17
CA PRO A 239 -5.26 5.53 -9.55
C PRO A 239 -5.95 4.37 -10.26
N LEU A 240 -6.60 4.66 -11.39
CA LEU A 240 -7.46 3.75 -12.18
C LEU A 240 -6.95 2.30 -12.27
N PHE A 241 -5.63 2.12 -12.20
CA PHE A 241 -4.92 0.86 -12.15
C PHE A 241 -5.25 -0.05 -10.95
N ALA A 242 -5.20 0.44 -9.71
CA ALA A 242 -5.29 -0.41 -8.52
C ALA A 242 -6.74 -0.91 -8.28
N GLY A 243 -7.74 -0.06 -8.53
CA GLY A 243 -9.16 -0.41 -8.36
C GLY A 243 -9.64 -1.39 -9.44
N ALA A 244 -9.08 -1.28 -10.65
CA ALA A 244 -9.31 -2.23 -11.75
C ALA A 244 -8.59 -3.58 -11.52
N PHE A 245 -7.55 -3.63 -10.69
CA PHE A 245 -6.76 -4.84 -10.44
C PHE A 245 -7.32 -5.72 -9.32
N LEU A 246 -7.77 -5.13 -8.21
CA LEU A 246 -8.36 -5.89 -7.09
C LEU A 246 -9.81 -6.33 -7.38
N SER A 247 -10.54 -5.56 -8.19
CA SER A 247 -11.97 -5.80 -8.49
C SER A 247 -12.26 -7.15 -9.18
N PRO A 248 -11.47 -7.63 -10.18
CA PRO A 248 -11.67 -8.96 -10.78
C PRO A 248 -11.33 -10.12 -9.84
N VAL A 249 -10.31 -9.96 -8.98
CA VAL A 249 -9.90 -11.00 -8.01
C VAL A 249 -10.98 -11.17 -6.94
N MET A 250 -11.52 -10.05 -6.43
CA MET A 250 -12.63 -10.06 -5.47
C MET A 250 -13.96 -10.58 -6.03
N ARG A 251 -14.15 -10.59 -7.36
CA ARG A 251 -15.33 -11.16 -8.03
C ARG A 251 -15.22 -12.66 -8.31
N ARG A 252 -14.02 -13.25 -8.34
CA ARG A 252 -13.82 -14.68 -8.64
C ARG A 252 -14.07 -15.57 -7.41
N GLY A 253 -15.33 -15.61 -6.96
CA GLY A 253 -15.80 -16.61 -6.00
C GLY A 253 -16.13 -17.97 -6.62
N GLY A 254 -15.34 -18.46 -7.60
CA GLY A 254 -15.64 -19.73 -8.29
C GLY A 254 -14.42 -20.33 -8.98
N HIS A 255 -14.09 -21.57 -8.60
CA HIS A 255 -13.02 -22.38 -9.19
C HIS A 255 -13.20 -22.58 -10.71
N GLY A 256 -12.24 -22.11 -11.51
CA GLY A 256 -12.14 -22.41 -12.93
C GLY A 256 -10.88 -21.76 -13.55
N PRO A 257 -10.20 -22.40 -14.52
CA PRO A 257 -8.95 -21.89 -15.08
C PRO A 257 -9.18 -20.61 -15.90
N PRO A 258 -8.16 -19.73 -16.02
CA PRO A 258 -8.31 -18.42 -16.62
C PRO A 258 -8.56 -18.52 -18.14
N ARG A 259 -9.66 -17.91 -18.61
CA ARG A 259 -9.79 -17.46 -20.00
C ARG A 259 -9.16 -16.06 -20.12
N ALA A 260 -8.41 -15.84 -21.20
CA ALA A 260 -7.83 -14.54 -21.53
C ALA A 260 -8.96 -13.49 -21.71
N PRO A 261 -8.81 -12.26 -21.18
CA PRO A 261 -9.80 -11.22 -21.41
C PRO A 261 -9.66 -10.63 -22.82
N GLU A 262 -10.74 -10.70 -23.59
CA GLU A 262 -10.98 -9.80 -24.73
C GLU A 262 -11.15 -8.36 -24.19
N TYR A 263 -10.30 -7.46 -24.65
CA TYR A 263 -10.43 -6.03 -24.37
C TYR A 263 -11.57 -5.46 -25.22
N LEU A 264 -12.73 -5.18 -24.61
CA LEU A 264 -13.75 -4.31 -25.21
C LEU A 264 -13.51 -2.87 -24.75
N LEU A 265 -13.01 -2.05 -25.68
CA LEU A 265 -12.97 -0.59 -25.59
C LEU A 265 -14.40 -0.03 -25.44
N GLY A 266 -14.75 0.43 -24.25
CA GLY A 266 -15.94 1.23 -23.99
C GLY A 266 -15.57 2.69 -23.77
N LYS A 267 -15.85 3.54 -24.76
CA LYS A 267 -15.75 5.00 -24.67
C LYS A 267 -16.66 5.51 -23.55
N ALA A 268 -16.13 6.35 -22.64
CA ALA A 268 -16.94 7.22 -21.80
C ALA A 268 -16.58 8.69 -22.12
N SER A 269 -17.51 9.39 -22.77
CA SER A 269 -17.45 10.84 -22.99
C SER A 269 -17.58 11.61 -21.66
N PRO A 270 -16.98 12.80 -21.53
CA PRO A 270 -17.03 13.58 -20.31
C PRO A 270 -18.29 14.46 -20.26
N SER A 271 -19.10 14.31 -19.21
CA SER A 271 -20.12 15.31 -18.86
C SER A 271 -19.47 16.36 -17.96
N ILE A 272 -19.27 17.53 -18.57
CA ILE A 272 -18.82 18.78 -17.97
C ILE A 272 -19.85 19.25 -16.92
N VAL A 273 -19.43 19.44 -15.68
CA VAL A 273 -20.08 20.36 -14.74
C VAL A 273 -19.09 21.48 -14.45
N ARG A 274 -19.37 22.66 -15.02
CA ARG A 274 -18.67 23.91 -14.75
C ARG A 274 -18.95 24.35 -13.31
N VAL A 275 -17.90 24.57 -12.53
CA VAL A 275 -17.95 25.44 -11.35
C VAL A 275 -17.24 26.75 -11.74
N PRO A 276 -17.85 27.94 -11.53
CA PRO A 276 -17.27 29.19 -12.00
C PRO A 276 -15.98 29.54 -11.27
N ALA A 277 -15.01 30.00 -12.05
CA ALA A 277 -13.69 30.45 -11.60
C ALA A 277 -13.78 31.68 -10.70
N ALA A 278 -13.22 31.60 -9.50
CA ALA A 278 -12.75 32.78 -8.78
C ALA A 278 -11.39 33.18 -9.38
N LYS A 279 -11.31 34.39 -9.93
CA LYS A 279 -10.09 34.96 -10.51
C LYS A 279 -8.98 35.11 -9.47
N PRO A 280 -7.70 34.98 -9.88
CA PRO A 280 -6.55 35.07 -9.00
C PRO A 280 -6.20 36.53 -8.69
N LEU A 281 -6.02 36.87 -7.41
CA LEU A 281 -5.37 38.11 -7.01
C LEU A 281 -3.85 37.90 -7.08
N ALA A 282 -3.27 38.62 -8.05
CA ALA A 282 -1.87 38.91 -8.32
C ALA A 282 -0.79 38.41 -7.36
N ALA A 283 0.23 37.80 -7.97
CA ALA A 283 1.60 37.85 -7.54
C ALA A 283 2.02 39.30 -7.20
N SER A 284 2.50 39.49 -5.98
CA SER A 284 3.41 40.56 -5.61
C SER A 284 4.13 40.12 -4.34
N LEU A 285 5.46 40.02 -4.43
CA LEU A 285 6.48 39.96 -3.38
C LEU A 285 7.54 38.89 -3.67
N ALA A 286 8.19 39.02 -4.83
CA ALA A 286 9.55 38.54 -5.04
C ALA A 286 10.31 39.65 -5.78
N ARG A 287 10.81 40.62 -4.99
CA ARG A 287 11.99 41.49 -5.21
C ARG A 287 11.82 42.77 -4.40
N GLN A 288 12.43 42.82 -3.22
CA GLN A 288 13.31 43.91 -2.78
C GLN A 288 13.85 43.61 -1.37
N ARG A 289 15.18 43.55 -1.30
CA ARG A 289 16.08 43.37 -0.14
C ARG A 289 16.39 41.94 0.28
#